data_AF-A0A182P9Z1-F1
#
_entry.id   AF-A0A182P9Z1-F1
#
_cell.length_a   1.000
_cell.length_b   1.000
_cell.length_c   1.000
_cell.angle_alpha   90.00
_cell.angle_beta   90.00
_cell.angle_gamma   90.00
#
_symmetry.space_group_name_H-M   'P 1'
#
loop_
_entity.id
_entity.type
_entity.pdbx_description
1 polymer ?
#
loop_
_entity_poly.entity_id
_entity_poly.type
_entity_poly.pdbx_seq_one_letter_code
_entity_poly.pdbx_strand_id
1 'polypeptide(L)'
;MRNLLLVLALVAVATGQSSRFRQEFPGPYCAARFGSSNCCQDRQDGCAQPISTTLCYCDEFCDRGEHGDCCPDYEEVCLGMPPSEPENATSCLYKNRYFTPFDPNIVDNCNTCKCNMDGSVTCTEDICLVDDDLLRQLHHLERSIGWKATNYSEWWGRKYDEGKVLRLGTFQPKILVKAMKRLSNKGGVLPKYFDASEHWTGLITEARDQGWCGSSWAFSTATMASDRFAILSKGREMVQLAPQQMLACVRRQRGCNGGHLDTAWQYLRRVGVVNEECYPYIAAQNVCKISPEDTLVTANCELPVKVNRTLMYKMGPAFSLNNETDIMTEIKERGTVQAIMRVYRDFFSYRSGVYRHSAAATPAEERSAYHSVRLIGWGEDRVGYDVVKYWIAINSWGQWWGENGRFRILRGSNECDIESYVLASNPYVHEHVQAIRKVGELQELIVGTGYVPHPSRRYPPYGRG
;
A
#
# COMPACT_ATOMS: atom_id res chain seq x y z
N MET A 1 -7.53 -83.68 -23.80
CA MET A 1 -7.55 -83.42 -25.25
C MET A 1 -7.67 -81.91 -25.42
N ARG A 2 -6.53 -81.22 -25.61
CA ARG A 2 -6.10 -80.58 -26.88
C ARG A 2 -6.88 -79.27 -27.15
N ASN A 3 -6.27 -78.09 -26.92
CA ASN A 3 -5.53 -77.24 -27.90
C ASN A 3 -6.49 -76.33 -28.70
N LEU A 4 -6.30 -75.05 -29.04
CA LEU A 4 -5.21 -74.04 -28.97
C LEU A 4 -5.79 -72.71 -29.56
N LEU A 5 -5.06 -71.58 -29.44
CA LEU A 5 -5.15 -70.25 -30.13
C LEU A 5 -5.97 -69.19 -29.36
N LEU A 6 -5.45 -68.14 -28.70
CA LEU A 6 -4.25 -67.28 -28.82
C LEU A 6 -4.20 -66.41 -30.09
N VAL A 7 -4.13 -65.08 -29.84
CA VAL A 7 -3.76 -63.94 -30.70
C VAL A 7 -4.91 -63.14 -31.34
N LEU A 8 -5.19 -61.95 -30.77
CA LEU A 8 -5.23 -60.64 -31.46
C LEU A 8 -5.48 -59.52 -30.41
N ALA A 9 -4.40 -59.07 -29.78
CA ALA A 9 -4.35 -57.78 -29.09
C ALA A 9 -3.26 -56.96 -29.78
N LEU A 10 -3.69 -56.08 -30.69
CA LEU A 10 -2.98 -55.03 -31.43
C LEU A 10 -4.13 -54.43 -32.27
N VAL A 11 -4.63 -53.22 -32.03
CA VAL A 11 -3.96 -51.92 -32.22
C VAL A 11 -4.78 -50.88 -31.44
N ALA A 12 -4.14 -50.18 -30.50
CA ALA A 12 -4.52 -48.83 -30.04
C ALA A 12 -3.46 -48.31 -29.04
N VAL A 13 -2.21 -48.14 -29.49
CA VAL A 13 -1.16 -47.50 -28.66
C VAL A 13 -0.72 -46.15 -29.25
N ALA A 14 -1.13 -45.81 -30.48
CA ALA A 14 -0.65 -44.60 -31.14
C ALA A 14 -1.25 -43.27 -30.64
N THR A 15 -2.40 -43.25 -29.95
CA THR A 15 -3.07 -41.98 -29.55
C THR A 15 -2.61 -41.42 -28.19
N GLY A 16 -1.77 -42.14 -27.45
CA GLY A 16 -1.33 -41.76 -26.10
C GLY A 16 -0.08 -40.89 -26.02
N GLN A 17 0.77 -40.90 -27.05
CA GLN A 17 2.04 -40.16 -27.05
C GLN A 17 1.90 -38.71 -27.50
N SER A 18 1.11 -38.45 -28.54
CA SER A 18 0.85 -37.08 -29.03
C SER A 18 0.12 -36.23 -27.98
N SER A 19 -0.83 -36.83 -27.25
CA SER A 19 -1.57 -36.16 -26.18
C SER A 19 -0.70 -35.82 -24.96
N ARG A 20 0.23 -36.69 -24.57
CA ARG A 20 1.22 -36.38 -23.50
C ARG A 20 2.20 -35.28 -23.90
N PHE A 21 2.74 -35.34 -25.11
CA PHE A 21 3.72 -34.35 -25.58
C PHE A 21 3.10 -32.94 -25.70
N ARG A 22 1.84 -32.87 -26.14
CA ARG A 22 1.05 -31.63 -26.17
C ARG A 22 0.75 -31.06 -24.77
N GLN A 23 0.59 -31.91 -23.75
CA GLN A 23 0.39 -31.48 -22.36
C GLN A 23 1.66 -30.91 -21.73
N GLU A 24 2.84 -31.44 -22.08
CA GLU A 24 4.13 -30.96 -21.54
C GLU A 24 4.64 -29.68 -22.22
N PHE A 25 4.34 -29.48 -23.51
CA PHE A 25 4.80 -28.32 -24.29
C PHE A 25 3.65 -27.65 -25.07
N PRO A 26 2.82 -26.82 -24.40
CA PRO A 26 1.68 -26.17 -25.04
C PRO A 26 2.09 -24.95 -25.87
N GLY A 27 1.60 -24.85 -27.11
CA GLY A 27 1.75 -23.65 -27.94
C GLY A 27 1.41 -23.89 -29.42
N PRO A 28 1.03 -22.85 -30.18
CA PRO A 28 0.92 -22.95 -31.63
C PRO A 28 2.30 -22.70 -32.28
N TYR A 29 3.05 -23.76 -32.58
CA TYR A 29 4.39 -23.68 -33.15
C TYR A 29 4.36 -23.60 -34.68
N CYS A 30 3.74 -24.57 -35.34
CA CYS A 30 3.56 -24.55 -36.79
C CYS A 30 2.64 -23.41 -37.21
N ALA A 31 1.59 -23.12 -36.43
CA ALA A 31 0.69 -22.00 -36.69
C ALA A 31 1.40 -20.63 -36.62
N ALA A 32 2.38 -20.44 -35.72
CA ALA A 32 3.15 -19.20 -35.65
C ALA A 32 3.98 -18.95 -36.92
N ARG A 33 4.33 -20.01 -37.66
CA ARG A 33 5.16 -19.92 -38.87
C ARG A 33 4.35 -19.82 -40.15
N PHE A 34 3.30 -20.64 -40.28
CA PHE A 34 2.57 -20.82 -41.52
C PHE A 34 1.12 -20.28 -41.46
N GLY A 35 0.62 -19.93 -40.27
CA GLY A 35 -0.75 -19.46 -40.08
C GLY A 35 -1.75 -20.55 -40.50
N SER A 36 -2.64 -20.21 -41.44
CA SER A 36 -3.61 -21.14 -42.06
C SER A 36 -3.10 -21.78 -43.36
N SER A 37 -1.81 -21.60 -43.69
CA SER A 37 -1.21 -22.10 -44.92
C SER A 37 -0.77 -23.56 -44.77
N ASN A 38 -0.68 -24.29 -45.89
CA ASN A 38 -0.15 -25.65 -45.89
C ASN A 38 1.33 -25.66 -45.45
N CYS A 39 1.66 -26.61 -44.60
CA CYS A 39 3.01 -26.88 -44.14
C CYS A 39 3.91 -27.45 -45.24
N CYS A 40 5.19 -27.63 -44.94
CA CYS A 40 6.17 -28.05 -45.95
C CYS A 40 5.89 -29.49 -46.44
N GLN A 41 5.93 -29.67 -47.75
CA GLN A 41 5.92 -30.99 -48.38
C GLN A 41 7.31 -31.59 -48.35
N ASP A 42 7.37 -32.91 -48.12
CA ASP A 42 8.59 -33.68 -47.92
C ASP A 42 9.48 -33.17 -46.77
N ARG A 43 10.61 -33.84 -46.53
CA ARG A 43 11.55 -33.45 -45.47
C ARG A 43 12.24 -32.14 -45.82
N GLN A 44 12.04 -31.13 -44.99
CA GLN A 44 12.73 -29.85 -45.12
C GLN A 44 13.31 -29.46 -43.76
N ASP A 45 14.62 -29.65 -43.57
CA ASP A 45 15.27 -29.38 -42.26
C ASP A 45 15.11 -27.92 -41.80
N GLY A 46 14.92 -26.99 -42.74
CA GLY A 46 14.60 -25.59 -42.46
C GLY A 46 13.17 -25.35 -41.97
N CYS A 47 12.28 -26.34 -42.05
CA CYS A 47 10.86 -26.31 -41.71
C CYS A 47 10.59 -26.83 -40.29
N ALA A 48 11.34 -26.32 -39.32
CA ALA A 48 11.24 -26.66 -37.91
C ALA A 48 11.00 -25.42 -37.03
N GLN A 49 10.57 -25.64 -35.79
CA GLN A 49 10.46 -24.64 -34.74
C GLN A 49 11.11 -25.15 -33.44
N PRO A 50 11.78 -24.26 -32.67
CA PRO A 50 12.36 -24.62 -31.39
C PRO A 50 11.30 -24.77 -30.31
N ILE A 51 11.38 -25.89 -29.57
CA ILE A 51 10.58 -26.18 -28.39
C ILE A 51 11.54 -26.58 -27.26
N SER A 52 11.67 -25.73 -26.24
CA SER A 52 12.64 -25.94 -25.16
C SER A 52 14.08 -26.11 -25.69
N THR A 53 14.72 -27.26 -25.45
CA THR A 53 16.08 -27.59 -25.92
C THR A 53 16.12 -28.41 -27.21
N THR A 54 14.99 -28.63 -27.88
CA THR A 54 14.90 -29.43 -29.11
C THR A 54 14.23 -28.65 -30.25
N LEU A 55 14.35 -29.19 -31.46
CA LEU A 55 13.60 -28.75 -32.63
C LEU A 55 12.46 -29.75 -32.90
N CYS A 56 11.31 -29.23 -33.30
CA CYS A 56 10.19 -30.01 -33.81
C CYS A 56 9.88 -29.57 -35.24
N TYR A 57 9.44 -30.49 -36.08
CA TYR A 57 9.25 -30.24 -37.52
C TYR A 57 7.78 -29.97 -37.87
N CYS A 58 7.60 -29.11 -38.87
CA CYS A 58 6.32 -28.74 -39.45
C CYS A 58 6.27 -29.21 -40.91
N ASP A 59 6.69 -30.45 -41.18
CA ASP A 59 6.75 -31.02 -42.52
C ASP A 59 6.17 -32.46 -42.56
N GLU A 60 5.76 -32.93 -43.74
CA GLU A 60 5.15 -34.27 -43.90
C GLU A 60 6.09 -35.43 -43.55
N PHE A 61 7.39 -35.19 -43.42
CA PHE A 61 8.33 -36.24 -43.05
C PHE A 61 8.23 -36.60 -41.56
N CYS A 62 7.85 -35.65 -40.71
CA CYS A 62 7.71 -35.89 -39.28
C CYS A 62 6.56 -36.87 -38.95
N ASP A 63 5.55 -36.99 -39.83
CA ASP A 63 4.36 -37.83 -39.62
C ASP A 63 4.62 -39.32 -39.98
N ARG A 64 5.72 -39.87 -39.46
CA ARG A 64 6.16 -41.26 -39.70
C ARG A 64 6.08 -42.10 -38.43
N GLY A 65 4.87 -42.25 -37.88
CA GLY A 65 4.55 -43.22 -36.83
C GLY A 65 4.96 -42.83 -35.40
N GLU A 66 5.13 -43.82 -34.51
CA GLU A 66 5.30 -43.63 -33.04
C GLU A 66 6.51 -42.79 -32.60
N HIS A 67 7.39 -42.38 -33.52
CA HIS A 67 8.60 -41.60 -33.23
C HIS A 67 8.73 -40.34 -34.09
N GLY A 68 7.63 -39.85 -34.64
CA GLY A 68 7.60 -38.55 -35.32
C GLY A 68 8.02 -37.40 -34.40
N ASP A 69 8.85 -36.50 -34.88
CA ASP A 69 9.30 -35.28 -34.19
C ASP A 69 8.45 -34.05 -34.58
N CYS A 70 7.19 -34.29 -34.96
CA CYS A 70 6.24 -33.25 -35.30
C CYS A 70 6.02 -32.28 -34.13
N CYS A 71 5.82 -31.00 -34.46
CA CYS A 71 5.31 -30.05 -33.48
C CYS A 71 3.92 -30.50 -32.94
N PRO A 72 3.59 -30.19 -31.68
CA PRO A 72 2.30 -30.55 -31.07
C PRO A 72 1.04 -30.07 -31.80
N ASP A 73 1.15 -29.04 -32.65
CA ASP A 73 0.06 -28.44 -33.45
C ASP A 73 0.12 -28.83 -34.94
N TYR A 74 0.97 -29.78 -35.34
CA TYR A 74 1.13 -30.20 -36.74
C TYR A 74 -0.20 -30.68 -37.38
N GLU A 75 -0.90 -31.65 -36.79
CA GLU A 75 -2.14 -32.19 -37.37
C GLU A 75 -3.24 -31.13 -37.54
N GLU A 76 -3.34 -30.20 -36.59
CA GLU A 76 -4.36 -29.14 -36.62
C GLU A 76 -4.10 -28.08 -37.68
N VAL A 77 -2.82 -27.72 -37.87
CA VAL A 77 -2.42 -26.63 -38.75
C VAL A 77 -2.14 -27.17 -40.15
N CYS A 78 -1.37 -28.24 -40.25
CA CYS A 78 -0.86 -28.78 -41.50
C CYS A 78 -1.84 -29.74 -42.18
N LEU A 79 -2.58 -30.54 -41.40
CA LEU A 79 -3.57 -31.49 -41.93
C LEU A 79 -5.01 -30.97 -41.82
N GLY A 80 -5.22 -29.82 -41.17
CA GLY A 80 -6.54 -29.22 -40.97
C GLY A 80 -7.49 -30.09 -40.14
N MET A 81 -6.95 -31.00 -39.32
CA MET A 81 -7.74 -31.89 -38.48
C MET A 81 -8.05 -31.17 -37.17
N PRO A 82 -9.33 -30.98 -36.78
CA PRO A 82 -9.63 -30.35 -35.50
C PRO A 82 -9.02 -31.16 -34.34
N PRO A 83 -8.60 -30.51 -33.23
CA PRO A 83 -8.13 -31.22 -32.05
C PRO A 83 -9.09 -32.36 -31.71
N SER A 84 -8.56 -33.56 -31.47
CA SER A 84 -9.35 -34.56 -30.77
C SER A 84 -9.66 -34.00 -29.39
N GLU A 85 -10.92 -33.60 -29.16
CA GLU A 85 -11.36 -33.31 -27.79
C GLU A 85 -11.07 -34.54 -26.95
N PRO A 86 -10.48 -34.42 -25.75
CA PRO A 86 -10.28 -35.57 -24.89
C PRO A 86 -11.67 -36.18 -24.66
N GLU A 87 -11.87 -37.43 -25.11
CA GLU A 87 -13.18 -38.11 -25.10
C GLU A 87 -13.81 -38.28 -23.69
N ASN A 88 -13.18 -37.77 -22.64
CA ASN A 88 -13.75 -37.61 -21.30
C ASN A 88 -13.01 -36.49 -20.54
N ALA A 89 -12.94 -35.26 -21.06
CA ALA A 89 -12.50 -34.14 -20.23
C ALA A 89 -13.52 -33.94 -19.10
N THR A 90 -13.18 -34.37 -17.88
CA THR A 90 -14.06 -34.23 -16.71
C THR A 90 -14.40 -32.75 -16.51
N SER A 91 -15.62 -32.35 -16.85
CA SER A 91 -16.06 -30.96 -16.73
C SER A 91 -16.42 -30.65 -15.27
N CYS A 92 -15.86 -29.57 -14.74
CA CYS A 92 -16.23 -29.04 -13.45
C CYS A 92 -17.35 -28.00 -13.58
N LEU A 93 -18.19 -27.88 -12.55
CA LEU A 93 -19.21 -26.84 -12.43
C LEU A 93 -18.93 -25.95 -11.21
N TYR A 94 -18.77 -24.65 -11.41
CA TYR A 94 -18.60 -23.67 -10.34
C TYR A 94 -19.43 -22.41 -10.62
N LYS A 95 -20.32 -22.03 -9.69
CA LYS A 95 -21.24 -20.88 -9.80
C LYS A 95 -21.91 -20.76 -11.20
N ASN A 96 -22.49 -21.86 -11.68
CA ASN A 96 -23.15 -21.97 -13.00
C ASN A 96 -22.21 -21.79 -14.21
N ARG A 97 -20.90 -21.94 -14.04
CA ARG A 97 -19.93 -21.98 -15.15
C ARG A 97 -19.28 -23.36 -15.23
N TYR A 98 -19.27 -23.92 -16.44
CA TYR A 98 -18.56 -25.15 -16.74
C TYR A 98 -17.15 -24.83 -17.23
N PHE A 99 -16.16 -25.58 -16.76
CA PHE A 99 -14.76 -25.47 -17.16
C PHE A 99 -14.02 -26.79 -16.90
N THR A 100 -12.95 -27.01 -17.62
CA THR A 100 -12.14 -28.24 -17.58
C THR A 100 -10.81 -27.99 -16.87
N PRO A 101 -10.03 -29.03 -16.52
CA PRO A 101 -8.70 -28.88 -15.94
C PRO A 101 -7.69 -28.16 -16.85
N PHE A 102 -8.01 -28.04 -18.14
CA PHE A 102 -7.18 -27.40 -19.16
C PHE A 102 -7.57 -25.94 -19.42
N ASP A 103 -8.74 -25.51 -18.93
CA ASP A 103 -9.18 -24.14 -19.03
C ASP A 103 -8.44 -23.23 -18.02
N PRO A 104 -8.33 -21.92 -18.29
CA PRO A 104 -7.87 -20.96 -17.30
C PRO A 104 -8.70 -21.06 -16.02
N ASN A 105 -8.03 -20.96 -14.87
CA ASN A 105 -8.71 -20.97 -13.57
C ASN A 105 -9.79 -19.88 -13.51
N ILE A 106 -10.94 -20.22 -12.92
CA ILE A 106 -11.99 -19.23 -12.68
C ILE A 106 -11.58 -18.35 -11.50
N VAL A 107 -11.64 -17.03 -11.70
CA VAL A 107 -11.42 -16.06 -10.62
C VAL A 107 -12.77 -15.63 -10.05
N ASP A 108 -12.95 -15.86 -8.76
CA ASP A 108 -14.10 -15.45 -7.97
C ASP A 108 -13.66 -14.43 -6.91
N ASN A 109 -13.90 -13.15 -7.19
CA ASN A 109 -13.31 -12.04 -6.44
C ASN A 109 -11.78 -12.21 -6.34
N CYS A 110 -11.22 -12.40 -5.14
CA CYS A 110 -9.79 -12.60 -4.93
C CYS A 110 -9.36 -14.07 -4.91
N ASN A 111 -10.32 -14.99 -5.02
CA ASN A 111 -10.08 -16.43 -4.96
C ASN A 111 -9.99 -17.04 -6.35
N THR A 112 -9.11 -18.02 -6.49
CA THR A 112 -8.86 -18.72 -7.75
C THR A 112 -9.33 -20.16 -7.62
N CYS A 113 -10.22 -20.58 -8.51
CA CYS A 113 -10.83 -21.90 -8.56
C CYS A 113 -10.27 -22.72 -9.72
N LYS A 114 -9.72 -23.89 -9.40
CA LYS A 114 -9.14 -24.84 -10.34
C LYS A 114 -10.03 -26.08 -10.46
N CYS A 115 -10.20 -26.58 -11.67
CA CYS A 115 -10.81 -27.87 -11.94
C CYS A 115 -9.74 -28.97 -11.86
N ASN A 116 -9.99 -30.00 -11.06
CA ASN A 116 -9.12 -31.15 -10.91
C ASN A 116 -9.49 -32.24 -11.93
N MET A 117 -8.54 -33.12 -12.25
CA MET A 117 -8.75 -34.19 -13.24
C MET A 117 -9.87 -35.17 -12.86
N ASP A 118 -10.21 -35.25 -11.56
CA ASP A 118 -11.31 -36.05 -11.01
C ASP A 118 -12.69 -35.36 -11.11
N GLY A 119 -12.77 -34.15 -11.67
CA GLY A 119 -14.00 -33.36 -11.78
C GLY A 119 -14.35 -32.54 -10.54
N SER A 120 -13.52 -32.55 -9.50
CA SER A 120 -13.69 -31.69 -8.33
C SER A 120 -13.16 -30.28 -8.57
N VAL A 121 -13.76 -29.28 -7.91
CA VAL A 121 -13.28 -27.89 -7.93
C VAL A 121 -12.59 -27.59 -6.61
N THR A 122 -11.36 -27.09 -6.67
CA THR A 122 -10.64 -26.55 -5.52
C THR A 122 -10.44 -25.05 -5.70
N CYS A 123 -10.96 -24.26 -4.77
CA CYS A 123 -10.75 -22.82 -4.71
C CYS A 123 -9.79 -22.47 -3.58
N THR A 124 -9.06 -21.37 -3.73
CA THR A 124 -8.40 -20.74 -2.59
C THR A 124 -9.45 -20.19 -1.61
N GLU A 125 -9.10 -20.14 -0.33
CA GLU A 125 -9.96 -19.62 0.75
C GLU A 125 -9.35 -18.35 1.35
N ASP A 126 -8.94 -17.42 0.50
CA ASP A 126 -8.42 -16.13 0.91
C ASP A 126 -9.55 -15.18 1.32
N ILE A 127 -9.31 -14.40 2.38
CA ILE A 127 -10.17 -13.28 2.75
C ILE A 127 -9.96 -12.16 1.73
N CYS A 128 -11.02 -11.75 1.03
CA CYS A 128 -10.95 -10.66 0.08
C CYS A 128 -11.05 -9.30 0.77
N LEU A 129 -10.38 -8.29 0.21
CA LEU A 129 -10.35 -6.94 0.75
C LEU A 129 -11.72 -6.25 0.63
N VAL A 130 -12.40 -6.49 -0.48
CA VAL A 130 -13.81 -6.14 -0.69
C VAL A 130 -14.61 -7.43 -0.51
N ASP A 131 -15.39 -7.48 0.55
CA ASP A 131 -16.16 -8.65 0.97
C ASP A 131 -17.65 -8.28 1.01
N ASP A 132 -18.42 -8.83 0.08
CA ASP A 132 -19.86 -8.54 -0.03
C ASP A 132 -20.66 -9.06 1.17
N ASP A 133 -20.23 -10.14 1.81
CA ASP A 133 -20.88 -10.65 3.03
C ASP A 133 -20.65 -9.70 4.21
N LEU A 134 -19.43 -9.21 4.36
CA LEU A 134 -19.12 -8.18 5.36
C LEU A 134 -19.92 -6.90 5.09
N LEU A 135 -19.97 -6.43 3.84
CA LEU A 135 -20.71 -5.23 3.47
C LEU A 135 -22.20 -5.37 3.80
N ARG A 136 -22.81 -6.51 3.48
CA ARG A 136 -24.20 -6.81 3.87
C ARG A 136 -24.39 -6.73 5.38
N GLN A 137 -23.50 -7.35 6.17
CA GLN A 137 -23.57 -7.29 7.62
C GLN A 137 -23.44 -5.85 8.15
N LEU A 138 -22.49 -5.07 7.62
CA LEU A 138 -22.30 -3.67 8.01
C LEU A 138 -23.50 -2.80 7.65
N HIS A 139 -24.14 -3.02 6.50
CA HIS A 139 -25.39 -2.32 6.13
C HIS A 139 -26.54 -2.66 7.07
N HIS A 140 -26.69 -3.92 7.48
CA HIS A 140 -27.69 -4.29 8.49
C HIS A 140 -27.41 -3.64 9.85
N LEU A 141 -26.14 -3.43 10.20
CA LEU A 141 -25.70 -2.82 11.46
C LEU A 141 -25.53 -1.30 11.40
N GLU A 142 -25.78 -0.65 10.26
CA GLU A 142 -25.46 0.78 10.01
C GLU A 142 -25.99 1.69 11.13
N ARG A 143 -27.25 1.47 11.55
CA ARG A 143 -27.88 2.25 12.62
C ARG A 143 -27.22 2.05 14.00
N SER A 144 -26.72 0.85 14.29
CA SER A 144 -26.08 0.55 15.57
C SER A 144 -24.61 0.99 15.62
N ILE A 145 -23.88 0.88 14.51
CA ILE A 145 -22.45 1.26 14.45
C ILE A 145 -22.28 2.77 14.18
N GLY A 146 -23.27 3.43 13.57
CA GLY A 146 -23.28 4.88 13.39
C GLY A 146 -22.39 5.40 12.25
N TRP A 147 -21.98 4.52 11.33
CA TRP A 147 -21.22 4.87 10.13
C TRP A 147 -21.64 3.98 8.96
N LYS A 148 -21.41 4.45 7.73
CA LYS A 148 -21.82 3.79 6.50
C LYS A 148 -20.64 3.11 5.83
N ALA A 149 -20.85 1.87 5.39
CA ALA A 149 -19.90 1.13 4.56
C ALA A 149 -20.25 1.25 3.07
N THR A 150 -19.26 1.21 2.19
CA THR A 150 -19.44 1.18 0.74
C THR A 150 -18.52 0.14 0.10
N ASN A 151 -18.91 -0.30 -1.09
CA ASN A 151 -18.04 -1.08 -1.96
C ASN A 151 -17.08 -0.13 -2.71
N TYR A 152 -15.77 -0.38 -2.60
CA TYR A 152 -14.74 0.25 -3.43
C TYR A 152 -14.28 -0.72 -4.51
N SER A 153 -14.96 -0.71 -5.66
CA SER A 153 -14.75 -1.67 -6.74
C SER A 153 -13.33 -1.66 -7.31
N GLU A 154 -12.59 -0.56 -7.15
CA GLU A 154 -11.16 -0.43 -7.51
C GLU A 154 -10.27 -1.41 -6.74
N TRP A 155 -10.74 -1.94 -5.62
CA TRP A 155 -10.05 -2.93 -4.79
C TRP A 155 -10.60 -4.34 -4.96
N TRP A 156 -11.57 -4.55 -5.85
CA TRP A 156 -12.09 -5.86 -6.18
C TRP A 156 -10.98 -6.80 -6.68
N GLY A 157 -11.05 -8.07 -6.27
CA GLY A 157 -10.05 -9.07 -6.64
C GLY A 157 -8.78 -9.08 -5.80
N ARG A 158 -8.64 -8.17 -4.82
CA ARG A 158 -7.46 -8.12 -3.95
C ARG A 158 -7.69 -8.82 -2.64
N LYS A 159 -6.62 -9.41 -2.11
CA LYS A 159 -6.66 -10.11 -0.82
C LYS A 159 -6.55 -9.10 0.33
N TYR A 160 -7.21 -9.39 1.45
CA TYR A 160 -7.13 -8.58 2.65
C TYR A 160 -5.69 -8.46 3.16
N ASP A 161 -4.93 -9.56 3.11
CA ASP A 161 -3.52 -9.57 3.51
C ASP A 161 -2.64 -8.66 2.65
N GLU A 162 -2.94 -8.51 1.36
CA GLU A 162 -2.28 -7.53 0.49
C GLU A 162 -2.63 -6.10 0.91
N GLY A 163 -3.92 -5.82 1.15
CA GLY A 163 -4.38 -4.53 1.68
C GLY A 163 -3.71 -4.17 3.00
N LYS A 164 -3.61 -5.12 3.92
CA LYS A 164 -2.95 -4.94 5.21
C LYS A 164 -1.48 -4.54 5.06
N VAL A 165 -0.73 -5.18 4.17
CA VAL A 165 0.69 -4.86 3.96
C VAL A 165 0.86 -3.56 3.19
N LEU A 166 0.11 -3.36 2.10
CA LEU A 166 0.37 -2.33 1.11
C LEU A 166 -0.45 -1.04 1.32
N ARG A 167 -1.53 -1.05 2.12
CA ARG A 167 -2.29 0.16 2.48
C ARG A 167 -2.01 0.65 3.90
N LEU A 168 -1.62 -0.21 4.84
CA LEU A 168 -1.44 0.19 6.25
C LEU A 168 -0.03 0.63 6.59
N GLY A 169 1.01 -0.15 6.28
CA GLY A 169 2.40 0.33 6.16
C GLY A 169 3.10 0.95 7.39
N THR A 170 2.48 1.03 8.56
CA THR A 170 3.11 1.63 9.75
C THR A 170 3.43 0.54 10.77
N PHE A 171 4.62 0.57 11.34
CA PHE A 171 5.00 -0.33 12.43
C PHE A 171 4.68 0.28 13.79
N GLN A 172 4.36 -0.59 14.75
CA GLN A 172 4.12 -0.18 16.12
C GLN A 172 5.34 0.58 16.70
N PRO A 173 5.13 1.64 17.49
CA PRO A 173 6.21 2.32 18.18
C PRO A 173 6.93 1.39 19.17
N LYS A 174 8.26 1.49 19.22
CA LYS A 174 9.09 0.79 20.22
C LYS A 174 8.81 1.35 21.63
N ILE A 175 9.07 0.55 22.67
CA ILE A 175 8.78 0.93 24.07
C ILE A 175 9.44 2.27 24.46
N LEU A 176 10.72 2.46 24.14
CA LEU A 176 11.46 3.70 24.43
C LEU A 176 10.85 4.93 23.75
N VAL A 177 10.24 4.72 22.58
CA VAL A 177 9.59 5.77 21.79
C VAL A 177 8.23 6.13 22.42
N LYS A 178 7.51 5.16 22.99
CA LYS A 178 6.29 5.42 23.78
C LYS A 178 6.56 6.23 25.06
N ALA A 179 7.82 6.24 25.52
CA ALA A 179 8.30 6.98 26.68
C ALA A 179 8.91 8.36 26.33
N MET A 180 8.79 8.83 25.09
CA MET A 180 9.23 10.18 24.70
C MET A 180 8.54 11.26 25.55
N LYS A 181 9.23 12.39 25.74
CA LYS A 181 8.72 13.55 26.48
C LYS A 181 7.36 13.94 25.90
N ARG A 182 6.32 13.80 26.72
CA ARG A 182 4.96 14.18 26.38
C ARG A 182 4.80 15.66 26.65
N LEU A 183 4.33 16.40 25.64
CA LEU A 183 3.95 17.78 25.83
C LEU A 183 2.64 17.81 26.62
N SER A 184 2.59 18.67 27.64
CA SER A 184 1.37 18.95 28.41
C SER A 184 1.08 20.43 28.24
N ASN A 185 -0.10 20.72 27.70
CA ASN A 185 -0.58 22.08 27.53
C ASN A 185 -1.36 22.49 28.78
N LYS A 186 -1.14 23.73 29.24
CA LYS A 186 -1.97 24.32 30.29
C LYS A 186 -3.35 24.55 29.69
N GLY A 187 -4.27 23.62 29.94
CA GLY A 187 -5.59 23.58 29.33
C GLY A 187 -6.28 24.93 29.29
N GLY A 188 -6.73 25.30 28.09
CA GLY A 188 -7.63 26.43 27.85
C GLY A 188 -9.01 25.95 27.44
N VAL A 189 -9.95 26.88 27.29
CA VAL A 189 -11.28 26.55 26.75
C VAL A 189 -11.14 26.24 25.26
N LEU A 190 -11.39 24.98 24.90
CA LEU A 190 -11.37 24.50 23.52
C LEU A 190 -12.78 24.51 22.93
N PRO A 191 -12.95 24.87 21.64
CA PRO A 191 -14.27 24.82 20.99
C PRO A 191 -14.76 23.37 20.85
N LYS A 192 -16.08 23.19 20.72
CA LYS A 192 -16.68 21.87 20.48
C LYS A 192 -16.35 21.30 19.10
N TYR A 193 -16.11 22.18 18.13
CA TYR A 193 -15.75 21.84 16.77
C TYR A 193 -14.54 22.68 16.35
N PHE A 194 -13.62 22.05 15.63
CA PHE A 194 -12.50 22.70 14.98
C PHE A 194 -12.07 21.86 13.78
N ASP A 195 -11.90 22.49 12.62
CA ASP A 195 -11.28 21.88 11.44
C ASP A 195 -10.17 22.80 10.94
N ALA A 196 -8.93 22.29 10.93
CA ALA A 196 -7.76 23.03 10.48
C ALA A 196 -7.87 23.47 9.02
N SER A 197 -8.58 22.74 8.16
CA SER A 197 -8.75 23.10 6.75
C SER A 197 -9.71 24.27 6.54
N GLU A 198 -10.69 24.43 7.44
CA GLU A 198 -11.54 25.61 7.47
C GLU A 198 -10.80 26.80 8.09
N HIS A 199 -10.08 26.57 9.19
CA HIS A 199 -9.37 27.63 9.92
C HIS A 199 -8.16 28.20 9.15
N TRP A 200 -7.41 27.34 8.47
CA TRP A 200 -6.25 27.71 7.65
C TRP A 200 -6.51 27.33 6.18
N THR A 201 -7.53 27.94 5.59
CA THR A 201 -7.97 27.67 4.22
C THR A 201 -6.81 27.70 3.23
N GLY A 202 -6.64 26.62 2.47
CA GLY A 202 -5.59 26.47 1.45
C GLY A 202 -4.19 26.16 2.00
N LEU A 203 -4.01 26.04 3.32
CA LEU A 203 -2.72 25.66 3.93
C LEU A 203 -2.67 24.20 4.39
N ILE A 204 -3.78 23.48 4.30
CA ILE A 204 -3.88 22.06 4.63
C ILE A 204 -3.81 21.24 3.35
N THR A 205 -2.87 20.29 3.28
CA THR A 205 -2.77 19.37 2.14
C THR A 205 -3.93 18.38 2.11
N GLU A 206 -4.52 18.21 0.93
CA GLU A 206 -5.59 17.23 0.69
C GLU A 206 -5.07 15.78 0.76
N ALA A 207 -6.02 14.84 0.84
CA ALA A 207 -5.70 13.42 0.86
C ALA A 207 -4.96 12.99 -0.41
N ARG A 208 -3.80 12.36 -0.20
CA ARG A 208 -2.97 11.80 -1.28
C ARG A 208 -3.13 10.29 -1.35
N ASP A 209 -2.75 9.68 -2.47
CA ASP A 209 -2.81 8.23 -2.64
C ASP A 209 -1.42 7.60 -2.61
N GLN A 210 -1.18 6.74 -1.61
CA GLN A 210 0.03 5.94 -1.48
C GLN A 210 0.06 4.74 -2.46
N GLY A 211 -1.00 4.51 -3.21
CA GLY A 211 -1.15 3.35 -4.08
C GLY A 211 -1.00 2.03 -3.31
N TRP A 212 -0.47 1.02 -4.01
CA TRP A 212 -0.20 -0.31 -3.46
C TRP A 212 1.21 -0.40 -2.88
N CYS A 213 1.55 0.55 -2.00
CA CYS A 213 2.82 0.62 -1.30
C CYS A 213 2.55 1.03 0.15
N GLY A 214 2.94 0.18 1.11
CA GLY A 214 2.75 0.37 2.55
C GLY A 214 3.60 1.52 3.10
N SER A 215 3.25 2.74 2.71
CA SER A 215 4.05 3.95 2.85
C SER A 215 3.32 5.07 3.58
N SER A 216 2.20 4.77 4.23
CA SER A 216 1.49 5.69 5.13
C SER A 216 2.42 6.39 6.11
N TRP A 217 3.42 5.68 6.64
CA TRP A 217 4.45 6.22 7.55
C TRP A 217 5.23 7.37 6.92
N ALA A 218 5.49 7.34 5.61
CA ALA A 218 6.15 8.41 4.88
C ALA A 218 5.15 9.50 4.48
N PHE A 219 3.95 9.13 4.01
CA PHE A 219 2.92 10.10 3.60
C PHE A 219 2.44 10.97 4.75
N SER A 220 2.01 10.38 5.86
CA SER A 220 1.51 11.12 7.02
C SER A 220 2.61 11.99 7.63
N THR A 221 3.88 11.56 7.57
CA THR A 221 5.02 12.38 8.00
C THR A 221 5.25 13.57 7.07
N ALA A 222 5.32 13.34 5.75
CA ALA A 222 5.55 14.39 4.75
C ALA A 222 4.43 15.43 4.76
N THR A 223 3.18 14.99 4.73
CA THR A 223 2.00 15.86 4.67
C THR A 223 1.80 16.66 5.97
N MET A 224 2.09 16.08 7.15
CA MET A 224 2.09 16.85 8.40
C MET A 224 3.18 17.92 8.40
N ALA A 225 4.38 17.59 7.93
CA ALA A 225 5.45 18.56 7.80
C ALA A 225 5.09 19.68 6.80
N SER A 226 4.53 19.34 5.63
CA SER A 226 4.02 20.28 4.63
C SER A 226 3.03 21.28 5.21
N ASP A 227 2.00 20.79 5.90
CA ASP A 227 0.97 21.63 6.52
C ASP A 227 1.57 22.58 7.57
N ARG A 228 2.48 22.07 8.40
CA ARG A 228 3.11 22.90 9.43
C ARG A 228 4.04 23.94 8.82
N PHE A 229 4.76 23.63 7.74
CA PHE A 229 5.51 24.63 6.99
C PHE A 229 4.57 25.73 6.48
N ALA A 230 3.44 25.37 5.86
CA ALA A 230 2.47 26.33 5.35
C ALA A 230 1.86 27.19 6.47
N ILE A 231 1.37 26.58 7.55
CA ILE A 231 0.72 27.27 8.67
C ILE A 231 1.71 28.19 9.42
N LEU A 232 2.87 27.65 9.82
CA LEU A 232 3.80 28.38 10.70
C LEU A 232 4.64 29.42 9.93
N SER A 233 4.74 29.30 8.60
CA SER A 233 5.27 30.36 7.74
C SER A 233 4.20 31.36 7.27
N LYS A 234 2.94 31.20 7.71
CA LYS A 234 1.80 32.04 7.29
C LYS A 234 1.62 32.08 5.76
N GLY A 235 1.73 30.92 5.11
CA GLY A 235 1.53 30.75 3.66
C GLY A 235 2.74 31.13 2.79
N ARG A 236 3.91 31.40 3.38
CA ARG A 236 5.14 31.71 2.62
C ARG A 236 5.85 30.47 2.11
N GLU A 237 5.83 29.38 2.89
CA GLU A 237 6.40 28.08 2.53
C GLU A 237 5.28 27.04 2.38
N MET A 238 4.46 27.20 1.33
CA MET A 238 3.47 26.19 0.92
C MET A 238 4.16 25.16 0.04
N VAL A 239 4.59 24.05 0.64
CA VAL A 239 5.40 23.03 -0.04
C VAL A 239 4.78 21.64 0.15
N GLN A 240 4.69 20.87 -0.93
CA GLN A 240 4.37 19.46 -0.88
C GLN A 240 5.66 18.65 -0.79
N LEU A 241 5.97 18.11 0.38
CA LEU A 241 7.22 17.40 0.64
C LEU A 241 7.18 15.98 0.07
N ALA A 242 8.32 15.47 -0.38
CA ALA A 242 8.42 14.19 -1.07
C ALA A 242 8.38 12.98 -0.11
N PRO A 243 7.28 12.20 -0.03
CA PRO A 243 7.28 10.94 0.72
C PRO A 243 8.23 9.91 0.09
N GLN A 244 8.47 9.99 -1.23
CA GLN A 244 9.34 9.07 -1.94
C GLN A 244 10.79 9.13 -1.47
N GLN A 245 11.32 10.33 -1.17
CA GLN A 245 12.67 10.46 -0.62
C GLN A 245 12.78 9.67 0.69
N MET A 246 11.75 9.69 1.54
CA MET A 246 11.76 8.92 2.78
C MET A 246 11.76 7.41 2.52
N LEU A 247 10.96 6.93 1.55
CA LEU A 247 10.96 5.51 1.15
C LEU A 247 12.33 5.05 0.66
N ALA A 248 13.03 5.90 -0.09
CA ALA A 248 14.32 5.56 -0.70
C ALA A 248 15.50 5.69 0.28
N CYS A 249 15.49 6.72 1.13
CA CYS A 249 16.68 7.18 1.86
C CYS A 249 16.67 6.89 3.36
N VAL A 250 15.50 6.66 3.99
CA VAL A 250 15.46 6.37 5.43
C VAL A 250 15.93 4.95 5.67
N ARG A 251 17.12 4.83 6.26
CA ARG A 251 17.74 3.54 6.59
C ARG A 251 16.94 2.80 7.67
N ARG A 252 17.09 1.47 7.71
CA ARG A 252 16.43 0.57 8.68
C ARG A 252 14.90 0.61 8.63
N GLN A 253 14.34 0.94 7.46
CA GLN A 253 12.93 0.80 7.13
C GLN A 253 12.75 -0.26 6.04
N ARG A 254 11.51 -0.63 5.73
CA ARG A 254 11.18 -1.63 4.71
C ARG A 254 10.45 -1.03 3.50
N GLY A 255 10.60 0.27 3.26
CA GLY A 255 9.99 0.97 2.12
C GLY A 255 8.47 0.72 2.07
N CYS A 256 8.01 0.08 1.00
CA CYS A 256 6.60 -0.29 0.78
C CYS A 256 6.09 -1.44 1.65
N ASN A 257 6.96 -2.11 2.42
CA ASN A 257 6.56 -3.11 3.41
C ASN A 257 6.49 -2.50 4.83
N GLY A 258 6.59 -1.18 4.93
CA GLY A 258 6.32 -0.41 6.13
C GLY A 258 7.53 0.22 6.82
N GLY A 259 7.22 1.08 7.78
CA GLY A 259 8.23 1.80 8.54
C GLY A 259 7.76 2.38 9.88
N HIS A 260 8.73 2.86 10.66
CA HIS A 260 8.51 3.50 11.95
C HIS A 260 8.59 5.03 11.87
N LEU A 261 7.63 5.70 12.52
CA LEU A 261 7.51 7.17 12.50
C LEU A 261 8.68 7.88 13.20
N ASP A 262 9.21 7.32 14.28
CA ASP A 262 10.34 7.90 15.04
C ASP A 262 11.58 8.10 14.18
N THR A 263 11.87 7.12 13.32
CA THR A 263 13.01 7.14 12.42
C THR A 263 12.77 8.10 11.26
N ALA A 264 11.52 8.21 10.77
CA ALA A 264 11.14 9.19 9.75
C ALA A 264 11.33 10.63 10.26
N TRP A 265 10.86 10.93 11.48
CA TRP A 265 11.07 12.23 12.10
C TRP A 265 12.54 12.51 12.41
N GLN A 266 13.31 11.50 12.83
CA GLN A 266 14.76 11.65 13.02
C GLN A 266 15.47 11.98 11.70
N TYR A 267 15.05 11.39 10.58
CA TYR A 267 15.57 11.70 9.26
C TYR A 267 15.24 13.14 8.85
N LEU A 268 13.99 13.58 8.99
CA LEU A 268 13.58 14.97 8.74
C LEU A 268 14.34 15.98 9.60
N ARG A 269 14.70 15.61 10.84
CA ARG A 269 15.51 16.46 11.72
C ARG A 269 16.95 16.60 11.24
N ARG A 270 17.59 15.49 10.87
CA ARG A 270 19.02 15.47 10.55
C ARG A 270 19.29 15.89 9.11
N VAL A 271 18.54 15.30 8.18
CA VAL A 271 18.74 15.41 6.72
C VAL A 271 17.71 16.36 6.11
N GLY A 272 16.44 16.19 6.45
CA GLY A 272 15.34 16.89 5.78
C GLY A 272 14.96 16.23 4.47
N VAL A 273 14.01 16.83 3.76
CA VAL A 273 13.50 16.33 2.48
C VAL A 273 13.34 17.46 1.46
N VAL A 274 13.29 17.10 0.18
CA VAL A 274 12.95 18.00 -0.92
C VAL A 274 11.43 18.00 -1.18
N ASN A 275 10.96 18.85 -2.09
CA ASN A 275 9.57 18.82 -2.54
C ASN A 275 9.33 17.64 -3.50
N GLU A 276 8.07 17.30 -3.70
CA GLU A 276 7.70 16.16 -4.54
C GLU A 276 7.98 16.37 -6.02
N GLU A 277 7.94 17.60 -6.52
CA GLU A 277 8.34 17.91 -7.90
C GLU A 277 9.80 17.51 -8.15
N CYS A 278 10.69 17.73 -7.17
CA CYS A 278 12.09 17.32 -7.26
C CYS A 278 12.30 15.81 -7.04
N TYR A 279 11.49 15.18 -6.19
CA TYR A 279 11.56 13.73 -5.94
C TYR A 279 10.17 13.07 -6.05
N PRO A 280 9.71 12.78 -7.28
CA PRO A 280 8.36 12.29 -7.54
C PRO A 280 8.07 10.93 -6.91
N TYR A 281 6.81 10.72 -6.51
CA TYR A 281 6.35 9.47 -5.96
C TYR A 281 6.16 8.38 -7.01
N ILE A 282 6.72 7.19 -6.75
CA ILE A 282 6.69 6.04 -7.67
C ILE A 282 6.14 4.76 -7.03
N ALA A 283 5.65 4.83 -5.79
CA ALA A 283 5.09 3.69 -5.04
C ALA A 283 6.01 2.45 -4.96
N ALA A 284 7.32 2.67 -4.93
CA ALA A 284 8.32 1.61 -4.85
C ALA A 284 9.53 2.06 -4.02
N GLN A 285 10.17 1.13 -3.34
CA GLN A 285 11.49 1.42 -2.76
C GLN A 285 12.53 1.43 -3.87
N ASN A 286 13.21 2.57 -4.05
CA ASN A 286 14.27 2.74 -5.03
C ASN A 286 15.58 3.19 -4.38
N VAL A 287 16.62 3.33 -5.21
CA VAL A 287 17.91 3.85 -4.78
C VAL A 287 17.75 5.30 -4.33
N CYS A 288 18.28 5.61 -3.14
CA CYS A 288 18.33 6.97 -2.63
C CYS A 288 19.18 7.85 -3.53
N LYS A 289 18.60 8.93 -4.06
CA LYS A 289 19.27 9.89 -4.95
C LYS A 289 19.78 11.15 -4.25
N ILE A 290 19.54 11.29 -2.94
CA ILE A 290 19.85 12.48 -2.14
C ILE A 290 20.87 12.12 -1.06
N SER A 291 21.98 12.86 -0.99
CA SER A 291 22.97 12.77 0.07
C SER A 291 22.54 13.59 1.30
N PRO A 292 22.93 13.20 2.53
CA PRO A 292 22.67 14.00 3.73
C PRO A 292 23.21 15.44 3.68
N GLU A 293 24.26 15.67 2.91
CA GLU A 293 24.94 16.96 2.72
C GLU A 293 24.29 17.83 1.63
N ASP A 294 23.32 17.28 0.89
CA ASP A 294 22.70 18.00 -0.22
C ASP A 294 21.89 19.21 0.24
N THR A 295 21.82 20.17 -0.67
CA THR A 295 20.95 21.33 -0.64
C THR A 295 19.93 21.17 -1.77
N LEU A 296 18.91 22.02 -1.81
CA LEU A 296 18.00 22.07 -2.96
C LEU A 296 18.75 22.34 -4.28
N VAL A 297 19.84 23.12 -4.22
CA VAL A 297 20.67 23.43 -5.39
C VAL A 297 21.48 22.21 -5.85
N THR A 298 22.19 21.54 -4.95
CA THR A 298 23.03 20.38 -5.31
C THR A 298 22.19 19.16 -5.71
N ALA A 299 20.97 19.05 -5.16
CA ALA A 299 19.97 18.07 -5.59
C ALA A 299 19.26 18.43 -6.91
N ASN A 300 19.61 19.57 -7.54
CA ASN A 300 19.00 20.07 -8.77
C ASN A 300 17.46 20.24 -8.66
N CYS A 301 16.99 20.69 -7.51
CA CYS A 301 15.60 21.05 -7.27
C CYS A 301 15.33 22.51 -7.59
N GLU A 302 14.10 22.81 -8.01
CA GLU A 302 13.64 24.19 -8.08
C GLU A 302 13.58 24.85 -6.69
N LEU A 303 14.02 26.11 -6.63
CA LEU A 303 14.01 26.88 -5.38
C LEU A 303 12.64 27.52 -5.17
N PRO A 304 12.12 27.57 -3.94
CA PRO A 304 10.83 28.19 -3.66
C PRO A 304 10.86 29.70 -3.98
N VAL A 305 9.87 30.18 -4.74
CA VAL A 305 9.83 31.57 -5.22
C VAL A 305 9.63 32.59 -4.08
N LYS A 306 8.84 32.23 -3.07
CA LYS A 306 8.43 33.16 -1.99
C LYS A 306 9.49 33.34 -0.89
N VAL A 307 10.50 32.47 -0.82
CA VAL A 307 11.54 32.51 0.22
C VAL A 307 12.90 32.13 -0.37
N ASN A 308 13.99 32.77 0.06
CA ASN A 308 15.34 32.45 -0.42
C ASN A 308 15.93 31.20 0.29
N ARG A 309 15.24 30.07 0.17
CA ARG A 309 15.65 28.80 0.79
C ARG A 309 16.50 27.98 -0.17
N THR A 310 17.71 27.65 0.26
CA THR A 310 18.57 26.68 -0.44
C THR A 310 18.70 25.35 0.31
N LEU A 311 18.41 25.32 1.61
CA LEU A 311 18.50 24.09 2.41
C LEU A 311 17.26 23.20 2.22
N MET A 312 17.44 21.88 2.29
CA MET A 312 16.31 20.94 2.38
C MET A 312 15.37 21.25 3.55
N TYR A 313 14.11 20.83 3.45
CA TYR A 313 13.09 21.06 4.46
C TYR A 313 13.33 20.17 5.68
N LYS A 314 13.82 20.79 6.76
CA LYS A 314 14.13 20.13 8.03
C LYS A 314 13.09 20.44 9.09
N MET A 315 12.89 19.49 10.00
CA MET A 315 11.98 19.60 11.13
C MET A 315 12.75 19.60 12.45
N GLY A 316 12.18 20.19 13.49
CA GLY A 316 12.68 20.11 14.85
C GLY A 316 12.53 18.71 15.46
N PRO A 317 12.93 18.53 16.72
CA PRO A 317 12.68 17.29 17.43
C PRO A 317 11.17 16.99 17.49
N ALA A 318 10.79 15.76 17.15
CA ALA A 318 9.43 15.30 17.34
C ALA A 318 9.15 15.02 18.82
N PHE A 319 7.91 15.25 19.23
CA PHE A 319 7.43 15.01 20.58
C PHE A 319 6.07 14.32 20.54
N SER A 320 5.75 13.58 21.61
CA SER A 320 4.49 12.84 21.75
C SER A 320 3.46 13.72 22.45
N LEU A 321 2.19 13.59 22.07
CA LEU A 321 1.06 14.19 22.76
C LEU A 321 0.42 13.16 23.68
N ASN A 322 -0.20 13.63 24.75
CA ASN A 322 -0.47 12.80 25.92
C ASN A 322 -1.95 12.39 26.04
N ASN A 323 -2.84 13.37 25.98
CA ASN A 323 -4.27 13.20 26.17
C ASN A 323 -5.05 13.98 25.10
N GLU A 324 -6.36 13.77 25.08
CA GLU A 324 -7.29 14.43 24.16
C GLU A 324 -7.10 15.96 24.14
N THR A 325 -6.97 16.60 25.30
CA THR A 325 -6.80 18.06 25.42
C THR A 325 -5.48 18.55 24.81
N ASP A 326 -4.39 17.82 25.01
CA ASP A 326 -3.08 18.14 24.44
C ASP A 326 -3.11 18.02 22.91
N ILE A 327 -3.75 16.96 22.39
CA ILE A 327 -3.94 16.75 20.94
C ILE A 327 -4.76 17.89 20.33
N MET A 328 -5.92 18.20 20.92
CA MET A 328 -6.78 19.30 20.47
C MET A 328 -6.06 20.65 20.48
N THR A 329 -5.33 20.94 21.57
CA THR A 329 -4.61 22.20 21.72
C THR A 329 -3.51 22.34 20.67
N GLU A 330 -2.71 21.29 20.47
CA GLU A 330 -1.65 21.30 19.46
C GLU A 330 -2.21 21.49 18.04
N ILE A 331 -3.30 20.79 17.70
CA ILE A 331 -4.00 20.95 16.41
C ILE A 331 -4.46 22.39 16.21
N LYS A 332 -5.11 23.00 17.21
CA LYS A 332 -5.64 24.37 17.12
C LYS A 332 -4.57 25.45 17.10
N GLU A 333 -3.45 25.25 17.77
CA GLU A 333 -2.41 26.30 17.88
C GLU A 333 -1.35 26.22 16.78
N ARG A 334 -0.99 25.00 16.35
CA ARG A 334 0.18 24.77 15.48
C ARG A 334 -0.15 23.93 14.25
N GLY A 335 -1.40 23.53 14.11
CA GLY A 335 -1.87 22.69 13.02
C GLY A 335 -1.63 21.22 13.25
N THR A 336 -1.73 20.49 12.16
CA THR A 336 -2.02 19.06 12.17
C THR A 336 -0.98 18.22 12.89
N VAL A 337 -1.40 17.06 13.36
CA VAL A 337 -0.59 16.10 14.11
C VAL A 337 -0.71 14.73 13.47
N GLN A 338 0.29 13.88 13.67
CA GLN A 338 0.33 12.54 13.09
C GLN A 338 -0.06 11.51 14.14
N ALA A 339 -1.06 10.68 13.86
CA ALA A 339 -1.50 9.61 14.76
C ALA A 339 -1.22 8.24 14.14
N ILE A 340 -0.97 7.25 15.00
CA ILE A 340 -1.04 5.84 14.62
C ILE A 340 -2.38 5.30 15.09
N MET A 341 -3.08 4.60 14.20
CA MET A 341 -4.25 3.82 14.54
C MET A 341 -4.05 2.36 14.12
N ARG A 342 -4.74 1.47 14.80
CA ARG A 342 -4.93 0.08 14.42
C ARG A 342 -6.08 0.00 13.43
N VAL A 343 -5.86 -0.66 12.31
CA VAL A 343 -6.87 -0.80 11.26
C VAL A 343 -7.34 -2.25 11.20
N TYR A 344 -8.67 -2.38 11.17
CA TYR A 344 -9.41 -3.62 11.04
C TYR A 344 -10.04 -3.71 9.65
N ARG A 345 -10.58 -4.89 9.31
CA ARG A 345 -11.07 -5.21 7.97
C ARG A 345 -12.23 -4.31 7.53
N ASP A 346 -13.15 -4.00 8.43
CA ASP A 346 -14.30 -3.11 8.18
C ASP A 346 -13.91 -1.69 7.81
N PHE A 347 -12.81 -1.14 8.35
CA PHE A 347 -12.37 0.22 8.06
C PHE A 347 -12.07 0.45 6.57
N PHE A 348 -11.60 -0.57 5.84
CA PHE A 348 -11.38 -0.47 4.40
C PHE A 348 -12.66 -0.09 3.63
N SER A 349 -13.82 -0.47 4.15
CA SER A 349 -15.13 -0.18 3.57
C SER A 349 -15.75 1.14 4.04
N TYR A 350 -15.08 1.90 4.92
CA TYR A 350 -15.62 3.16 5.45
C TYR A 350 -16.00 4.16 4.35
N ARG A 351 -17.20 4.72 4.42
CA ARG A 351 -17.70 5.77 3.53
C ARG A 351 -17.92 7.10 4.24
N SER A 352 -18.64 7.09 5.37
CA SER A 352 -19.05 8.32 6.06
C SER A 352 -19.55 8.04 7.47
N GLY A 353 -19.60 9.07 8.32
CA GLY A 353 -20.07 8.98 9.71
C GLY A 353 -18.91 8.78 10.70
N VAL A 354 -19.22 8.51 11.96
CA VAL A 354 -18.18 8.36 13.00
C VAL A 354 -17.81 6.89 13.11
N TYR A 355 -16.66 6.53 12.54
CA TYR A 355 -16.13 5.18 12.57
C TYR A 355 -15.88 4.70 14.00
N ARG A 356 -16.32 3.47 14.25
CA ARG A 356 -15.99 2.62 15.39
C ARG A 356 -15.89 1.19 14.87
N HIS A 357 -14.92 0.42 15.36
CA HIS A 357 -14.74 -0.94 14.91
C HIS A 357 -15.99 -1.80 15.23
N SER A 358 -16.45 -2.55 14.24
CA SER A 358 -17.66 -3.38 14.30
C SER A 358 -17.31 -4.83 14.64
N ALA A 359 -18.15 -5.45 15.47
CA ALA A 359 -18.06 -6.88 15.75
C ALA A 359 -18.28 -7.77 14.50
N ALA A 360 -18.87 -7.22 13.42
CA ALA A 360 -19.01 -7.94 12.14
C ALA A 360 -17.66 -8.23 11.46
N ALA A 361 -16.60 -7.51 11.82
CA ALA A 361 -15.25 -7.72 11.32
C ALA A 361 -14.35 -8.48 12.32
N THR A 362 -14.94 -9.23 13.27
CA THR A 362 -14.18 -10.06 14.23
C THR A 362 -14.55 -11.53 14.17
N PRO A 363 -13.67 -12.36 13.60
CA PRO A 363 -13.27 -13.63 14.21
C PRO A 363 -11.98 -13.44 15.03
N ALA A 364 -11.74 -14.31 16.02
CA ALA A 364 -10.62 -14.26 16.97
C ALA A 364 -9.21 -14.34 16.35
N GLU A 365 -9.09 -14.48 15.02
CA GLU A 365 -7.84 -14.67 14.27
C GLU A 365 -7.49 -13.51 13.32
N GLU A 366 -8.28 -12.42 13.29
CA GLU A 366 -7.99 -11.33 12.35
C GLU A 366 -6.85 -10.39 12.80
N ARG A 367 -5.77 -10.48 12.03
CA ARG A 367 -4.52 -9.72 12.14
C ARG A 367 -4.74 -8.25 11.75
N SER A 368 -5.24 -7.41 12.66
CA SER A 368 -5.16 -5.95 12.50
C SER A 368 -3.72 -5.50 12.23
N ALA A 369 -3.51 -4.39 11.54
CA ALA A 369 -2.19 -3.77 11.43
C ALA A 369 -2.25 -2.27 11.70
N TYR A 370 -1.07 -1.67 11.94
CA TYR A 370 -1.00 -0.25 12.22
C TYR A 370 -0.89 0.57 10.94
N HIS A 371 -1.57 1.70 10.96
CA HIS A 371 -1.60 2.71 9.91
C HIS A 371 -1.38 4.08 10.53
N SER A 372 -0.73 4.98 9.80
CA SER A 372 -0.53 6.35 10.27
C SER A 372 -1.32 7.33 9.42
N VAL A 373 -2.03 8.21 10.12
CA VAL A 373 -2.95 9.20 9.57
C VAL A 373 -2.63 10.56 10.15
N ARG A 374 -3.29 11.59 9.64
CA ARG A 374 -3.07 12.96 10.07
C ARG A 374 -4.35 13.50 10.69
N LEU A 375 -4.32 13.87 11.97
CA LEU A 375 -5.44 14.49 12.65
C LEU A 375 -5.42 15.99 12.37
N ILE A 376 -6.56 16.52 11.94
CA ILE A 376 -6.71 17.91 11.51
C ILE A 376 -7.77 18.67 12.32
N GLY A 377 -8.56 17.98 13.13
CA GLY A 377 -9.68 18.59 13.80
C GLY A 377 -10.51 17.62 14.62
N TRP A 378 -11.62 18.11 15.16
CA TRP A 378 -12.57 17.34 15.95
C TRP A 378 -13.96 17.96 15.86
N GLY A 379 -14.96 17.18 16.28
CA GLY A 379 -16.32 17.66 16.43
C GLY A 379 -17.16 16.81 17.37
N GLU A 380 -18.43 17.16 17.43
CA GLU A 380 -19.46 16.53 18.26
C GLU A 380 -20.77 16.44 17.47
N ASP A 381 -21.20 15.21 17.15
CA ASP A 381 -22.49 14.95 16.50
C ASP A 381 -23.53 14.59 17.57
N ARG A 382 -24.76 15.09 17.43
CA ARG A 382 -25.89 14.65 18.26
C ARG A 382 -26.59 13.49 17.58
N VAL A 383 -26.62 12.33 18.25
CA VAL A 383 -27.34 11.14 17.80
C VAL A 383 -28.40 10.81 18.84
N GLY A 384 -29.65 11.20 18.56
CA GLY A 384 -30.72 11.15 19.56
C GLY A 384 -30.41 12.09 20.74
N TYR A 385 -30.33 11.53 21.94
CA TYR A 385 -29.97 12.27 23.16
C TYR A 385 -28.46 12.24 23.47
N ASP A 386 -27.69 11.40 22.77
CA ASP A 386 -26.27 11.21 23.01
C ASP A 386 -25.42 12.14 22.16
N VAL A 387 -24.26 12.52 22.69
CA VAL A 387 -23.23 13.29 21.99
C VAL A 387 -22.09 12.36 21.61
N VAL A 388 -21.87 12.18 20.31
CA VAL A 388 -20.77 11.38 19.76
C VAL A 388 -19.64 12.32 19.38
N LYS A 389 -18.55 12.24 20.14
CA LYS A 389 -17.31 12.97 19.89
C LYS A 389 -16.49 12.26 18.81
N TYR A 390 -15.89 13.02 17.90
CA TYR A 390 -15.02 12.45 16.87
C TYR A 390 -13.77 13.29 16.61
N TRP A 391 -12.74 12.63 16.10
CA TRP A 391 -11.60 13.25 15.41
C TRP A 391 -11.89 13.35 13.92
N ILE A 392 -11.35 14.38 13.26
CA ILE A 392 -11.30 14.51 11.81
C ILE A 392 -9.88 14.17 11.37
N ALA A 393 -9.75 13.16 10.52
CA ALA A 393 -8.47 12.65 10.06
C ALA A 393 -8.40 12.61 8.52
N ILE A 394 -7.22 12.88 7.98
CA ILE A 394 -6.90 12.71 6.56
C ILE A 394 -6.13 11.40 6.39
N ASN A 395 -6.60 10.57 5.45
CA ASN A 395 -6.01 9.30 5.07
C ASN A 395 -5.01 9.47 3.90
N SER A 396 -4.27 8.41 3.56
CA SER A 396 -3.33 8.35 2.44
C SER A 396 -3.77 7.40 1.32
N TRP A 397 -5.09 7.26 1.11
CA TRP A 397 -5.68 6.40 0.07
C TRP A 397 -6.39 7.19 -1.04
N GLY A 398 -6.08 8.48 -1.19
CA GLY A 398 -6.68 9.35 -2.20
C GLY A 398 -8.05 9.91 -1.80
N GLN A 399 -8.49 10.91 -2.56
CA GLN A 399 -9.74 11.63 -2.31
C GLN A 399 -11.00 10.81 -2.63
N TRP A 400 -10.87 9.75 -3.42
CA TRP A 400 -12.00 8.88 -3.81
C TRP A 400 -12.50 8.01 -2.65
N TRP A 401 -11.70 7.82 -1.60
CA TRP A 401 -12.03 7.02 -0.42
C TRP A 401 -12.67 7.87 0.69
N GLY A 402 -13.64 7.34 1.41
CA GLY A 402 -14.25 7.97 2.59
C GLY A 402 -14.94 9.30 2.29
N GLU A 403 -14.71 10.28 3.16
CA GLU A 403 -15.25 11.64 3.11
C GLU A 403 -14.27 12.56 2.37
N ASN A 404 -14.08 12.34 1.05
CA ASN A 404 -13.07 13.02 0.22
C ASN A 404 -11.62 12.77 0.67
N GLY A 405 -11.29 11.52 0.97
CA GLY A 405 -10.02 11.06 1.53
C GLY A 405 -9.86 11.34 3.03
N ARG A 406 -10.91 11.88 3.65
CA ARG A 406 -11.00 12.07 5.10
C ARG A 406 -11.87 11.00 5.73
N PHE A 407 -11.77 10.90 7.05
CA PHE A 407 -12.69 10.10 7.85
C PHE A 407 -12.86 10.72 9.23
N ARG A 408 -13.97 10.36 9.86
CA ARG A 408 -14.23 10.66 11.27
C ARG A 408 -14.19 9.38 12.08
N ILE A 409 -13.56 9.44 13.24
CA ILE A 409 -13.38 8.30 14.15
C ILE A 409 -13.67 8.73 15.58
N LEU A 410 -14.26 7.82 16.37
CA LEU A 410 -14.66 8.05 17.74
C LEU A 410 -13.50 8.62 18.59
N ARG A 411 -13.76 9.72 19.29
CA ARG A 411 -12.81 10.46 20.14
C ARG A 411 -13.13 10.28 21.62
N GLY A 412 -12.09 10.19 22.44
CA GLY A 412 -12.15 10.11 23.91
C GLY A 412 -12.21 8.70 24.47
N SER A 413 -12.24 7.68 23.60
CA SER A 413 -12.21 6.26 23.97
C SER A 413 -10.93 5.55 23.49
N ASN A 414 -9.97 6.28 22.91
CA ASN A 414 -8.81 5.71 22.23
C ASN A 414 -9.21 4.61 21.21
N GLU A 415 -10.30 4.87 20.47
CA GLU A 415 -10.81 3.96 19.44
C GLU A 415 -9.68 3.57 18.48
N CYS A 416 -9.51 2.26 18.28
CA CYS A 416 -8.47 1.75 17.39
C CYS A 416 -7.06 2.29 17.71
N ASP A 417 -6.72 2.47 18.99
CA ASP A 417 -5.41 2.99 19.46
C ASP A 417 -5.06 4.41 18.97
N ILE A 418 -5.99 5.17 18.36
CA ILE A 418 -5.66 6.42 17.64
C ILE A 418 -5.09 7.54 18.52
N GLU A 419 -5.39 7.52 19.83
CA GLU A 419 -4.93 8.52 20.81
C GLU A 419 -3.65 8.06 21.53
N SER A 420 -3.21 6.81 21.30
CA SER A 420 -2.12 6.19 22.06
C SER A 420 -0.74 6.69 21.65
N TYR A 421 -0.58 7.11 20.39
CA TYR A 421 0.69 7.58 19.86
C TYR A 421 0.47 8.64 18.80
N VAL A 422 0.42 9.89 19.27
CA VAL A 422 0.25 11.08 18.44
C VAL A 422 1.51 11.92 18.51
N LEU A 423 2.07 12.27 17.36
CA LEU A 423 3.31 13.02 17.22
C LEU A 423 3.07 14.40 16.61
N ALA A 424 3.90 15.33 17.04
CA ALA A 424 4.02 16.65 16.45
C ALA A 424 5.51 17.04 16.34
N SER A 425 5.82 17.97 15.44
CA SER A 425 7.14 18.57 15.29
C SER A 425 7.00 19.95 14.67
N ASN A 426 7.95 20.85 14.93
CA ASN A 426 7.93 22.21 14.39
C ASN A 426 8.95 22.34 13.24
N PRO A 427 8.59 22.95 12.11
CA PRO A 427 9.48 23.17 10.98
C PRO A 427 10.55 24.22 11.26
N TYR A 428 11.70 24.08 10.61
CA TYR A 428 12.66 25.17 10.48
C TYR A 428 12.27 26.06 9.29
N VAL A 429 11.27 26.93 9.52
CA VAL A 429 10.85 27.96 8.54
C VAL A 429 11.98 28.95 8.28
N HIS A 430 12.14 29.35 7.02
CA HIS A 430 13.30 30.11 6.53
C HIS A 430 13.54 31.39 7.34
N GLU A 431 12.49 32.13 7.67
CA GLU A 431 12.56 33.37 8.44
C GLU A 431 13.12 33.15 9.86
N HIS A 432 12.73 32.07 10.53
CA HIS A 432 13.28 31.72 11.85
C HIS A 432 14.74 31.32 11.74
N VAL A 433 15.14 30.59 10.68
CA VAL A 433 16.54 30.21 10.45
C VAL A 433 17.41 31.45 10.22
N GLN A 434 16.92 32.44 9.47
CA GLN A 434 17.63 33.70 9.27
C GLN A 434 17.76 34.50 10.59
N ALA A 435 16.71 34.55 11.40
CA ALA A 435 16.75 35.19 12.71
C ALA A 435 17.82 34.54 13.62
N ILE A 436 17.85 33.20 13.69
CA ILE A 436 18.86 32.46 14.47
C ILE A 436 20.29 32.74 13.95
N ARG A 437 20.49 32.71 12.63
CA ARG A 437 21.80 33.01 12.01
C ARG A 437 22.30 34.42 12.30
N LYS A 438 21.40 35.40 12.38
CA LYS A 438 21.75 36.78 12.76
C LYS A 438 22.13 36.93 14.24
N VAL A 439 21.63 36.07 15.11
CA VAL A 439 21.89 36.10 16.56
C VAL A 439 23.18 35.35 16.94
N GLY A 440 23.79 34.60 16.01
CA GLY A 440 25.11 33.97 16.23
C GLY A 440 25.11 32.74 17.14
N GLU A 441 23.96 32.30 17.64
CA GLU A 441 23.87 31.14 18.54
C GLU A 441 23.03 30.02 17.93
N LEU A 442 23.67 28.87 17.72
CA LEU A 442 23.04 27.57 17.53
C LEU A 442 22.62 27.01 18.90
N GLN A 443 21.85 27.79 19.67
CA GLN A 443 21.16 27.30 20.86
C GLN A 443 19.67 27.27 20.53
N GLU A 444 19.10 26.07 20.59
CA GLU A 444 17.71 25.76 20.26
C GLU A 444 16.76 26.84 20.80
N LEU A 445 16.30 27.74 19.92
CA LEU A 445 15.26 28.72 20.22
C LEU A 445 13.93 27.97 20.30
N ILE A 446 13.73 27.35 21.46
CA ILE A 446 12.47 26.82 21.95
C ILE A 446 11.56 28.01 22.19
N VAL A 447 10.74 28.37 21.20
CA VAL A 447 9.63 29.29 21.44
C VAL A 447 8.52 28.48 22.10
N GLY A 448 8.50 28.53 23.43
CA GLY A 448 7.30 28.29 24.24
C GLY A 448 7.17 26.95 24.96
N THR A 449 8.17 26.54 25.74
CA THR A 449 7.90 25.74 26.95
C THR A 449 8.77 26.30 28.06
N GLY A 450 8.18 26.75 29.17
CA GLY A 450 8.88 27.40 30.27
C GLY A 450 10.02 26.55 30.84
N TYR A 451 11.22 26.72 30.31
CA TYR A 451 12.44 26.08 30.79
C TYR A 451 13.56 27.12 30.82
N VAL A 452 13.98 27.47 32.03
CA VAL A 452 15.21 28.21 32.30
C VAL A 452 16.31 27.15 32.49
N PRO A 453 17.32 27.04 31.62
CA PRO A 453 18.45 26.17 31.89
C PRO A 453 19.34 26.82 32.96
N HIS A 454 19.55 26.13 34.07
CA HIS A 454 20.62 26.49 35.01
C HIS A 454 21.99 26.40 34.31
N PRO A 455 22.92 27.35 34.53
CA PRO A 455 24.25 27.29 33.95
C PRO A 455 25.04 26.12 34.57
N SER A 456 25.42 25.15 33.74
CA SER A 456 26.31 24.06 34.12
C SER A 456 27.70 24.60 34.45
N ARG A 457 28.22 24.18 35.61
CA ARG A 457 29.58 24.42 36.10
C ARG A 457 30.63 24.11 35.05
N ARG A 458 31.57 25.05 34.85
CA ARG A 458 32.79 24.87 34.06
C ARG A 458 33.64 23.76 34.70
N TYR A 459 34.01 22.75 33.91
CA TYR A 459 35.19 21.92 34.21
C TYR A 459 36.44 22.63 33.66
N PRO A 460 37.57 22.62 34.39
CA PRO A 460 38.80 23.29 33.94
C PRO A 460 39.53 22.48 32.87
N PRO A 461 40.37 23.14 32.04
CA PRO A 461 41.09 22.51 30.94
C PRO A 461 42.25 21.65 31.45
N TYR A 462 42.39 20.45 30.89
CA TYR A 462 43.57 19.60 31.06
C TYR A 462 44.81 20.28 30.46
N GLY A 463 45.82 20.49 31.31
CA GLY A 463 47.15 20.94 30.93
C GLY A 463 48.00 19.82 30.32
N ARG A 464 49.01 20.24 29.56
CA ARG A 464 50.09 19.42 29.01
C ARG A 464 50.90 18.76 30.13
N GLY A 465 51.29 17.51 29.91
CA GLY A 465 52.32 16.74 30.60
C GLY A 465 52.75 15.61 29.69
#